data_AF-A0AAD5E8Z4-F1
#
_entry.id   AF-A0AAD5E8Z4-F1
#
_cell.length_a   1.000
_cell.length_b   1.000
_cell.length_c   1.000
_cell.angle_alpha   90.00
_cell.angle_beta   90.00
_cell.angle_gamma   90.00
#
_symmetry.space_group_name_H-M   'P 1'
#
loop_
_entity.id
_entity.type
_entity.pdbx_description
1 polymer ?
#
loop_
_entity_poly.entity_id
_entity_poly.type
_entity_poly.pdbx_seq_one_letter_code
_entity_poly.pdbx_strand_id
1 'polypeptide(L)'
;MLVKYTLLIFIINAISCWTLASAGPVIMEESPAFAARQARQIVQEEGIGTLITLMDRSVQPEFESMPFGIMEYYADTGAGDLLLLMSDLQVNVRNAVKFPFVSFSIKVSDKSKHRNGQYAVENPRMTLMGKLHRLPGSEYPSAYDRFTAVHPDSRWAPKNESSGGGFHDFRYYTLKVSGLYVINGFGGAHYVGWMNETLYHSPHLIQGPLLTEQVV
;
A
#
# COMPACT_ATOMS: atom_id res chain seq x y z
N MET A 1 69.65 -18.33 2.40
CA MET A 1 68.96 -17.12 1.89
C MET A 1 67.57 -17.43 1.29
N LEU A 2 67.35 -18.63 0.73
CA LEU A 2 66.09 -19.01 0.06
C LEU A 2 64.86 -19.18 1.01
N VAL A 3 65.07 -19.63 2.25
CA VAL A 3 63.98 -19.94 3.22
C VAL A 3 63.23 -18.69 3.72
N LYS A 4 63.88 -17.51 3.71
CA LYS A 4 63.25 -16.26 4.18
C LYS A 4 62.19 -15.72 3.21
N TYR A 5 62.33 -16.00 1.90
CA TYR A 5 61.39 -15.53 0.88
C TYR A 5 60.12 -16.39 0.82
N THR A 6 60.24 -17.69 1.09
CA THR A 6 59.08 -18.60 1.10
C THR A 6 58.12 -18.28 2.24
N LEU A 7 58.64 -17.97 3.44
CA LEU A 7 57.81 -17.62 4.60
C LEU A 7 57.08 -16.28 4.40
N LEU A 8 57.72 -15.30 3.74
CA LEU A 8 57.12 -14.00 3.45
C LEU A 8 55.96 -14.10 2.45
N ILE A 9 56.10 -14.96 1.44
CA ILE A 9 55.03 -15.21 0.44
C ILE A 9 53.83 -15.92 1.09
N PHE A 10 54.05 -16.85 2.02
CA PHE A 10 52.96 -17.49 2.76
C PHE A 10 52.21 -16.52 3.68
N ILE A 11 52.92 -15.60 4.35
CA ILE A 11 52.29 -14.59 5.21
C ILE A 11 51.49 -13.58 4.38
N ILE A 12 51.99 -13.12 3.22
CA ILE A 12 51.27 -12.22 2.33
C ILE A 12 50.00 -12.88 1.78
N ASN A 13 50.06 -14.17 1.39
CA ASN A 13 48.89 -14.92 0.91
C ASN A 13 47.87 -15.23 2.04
N ALA A 14 48.34 -15.42 3.27
CA ALA A 14 47.46 -15.61 4.43
C ALA A 14 46.74 -14.31 4.81
N ILE A 15 47.42 -13.15 4.73
CA ILE A 15 46.83 -11.84 4.99
C ILE A 15 45.82 -11.45 3.89
N SER A 16 46.12 -11.72 2.62
CA SER A 16 45.18 -11.44 1.52
C SER A 16 43.93 -12.34 1.56
N CYS A 17 44.06 -13.58 2.06
CA CYS A 17 42.92 -14.47 2.28
C CYS A 17 42.03 -14.04 3.47
N TRP A 18 42.62 -13.42 4.50
CA TRP A 18 41.87 -12.86 5.63
C TRP A 18 41.11 -11.56 5.29
N THR A 19 41.66 -10.70 4.43
CA THR A 19 40.98 -9.46 4.03
C THR A 19 39.79 -9.68 3.08
N LEU A 20 39.73 -10.81 2.39
CA LEU A 20 38.59 -11.20 1.53
C LEU A 20 37.46 -11.87 2.31
N ALA A 21 37.74 -12.41 3.51
CA ALA A 21 36.77 -13.14 4.32
C ALA A 21 35.99 -12.26 5.32
N SER A 22 36.31 -10.96 5.44
CA SER A 22 35.62 -10.03 6.36
C SER A 22 34.51 -9.21 5.71
N ALA A 23 34.18 -9.44 4.44
CA ALA A 23 32.96 -8.90 3.86
C ALA A 23 31.79 -9.75 4.38
N GLY A 24 31.20 -9.32 5.50
CA GLY A 24 29.90 -9.86 5.91
C GLY A 24 28.88 -9.70 4.78
N PRO A 25 27.79 -10.49 4.77
CA PRO A 25 26.78 -10.38 3.73
C PRO A 25 26.27 -8.92 3.66
N VAL A 26 26.47 -8.28 2.52
CA VAL A 26 25.90 -6.97 2.23
C VAL A 26 24.41 -7.20 2.02
N ILE A 27 23.60 -6.88 3.03
CA ILE A 27 22.15 -6.86 2.89
C ILE A 27 21.83 -5.65 2.00
N MET A 28 21.55 -5.89 0.72
CA MET A 28 21.06 -4.82 -0.16
C MET A 28 19.63 -4.48 0.25
N GLU A 29 19.44 -3.24 0.70
CA GLU A 29 18.13 -2.70 1.03
C GLU A 29 17.33 -2.47 -0.25
N GLU A 30 16.05 -2.84 -0.21
CA GLU A 30 15.10 -2.64 -1.30
C GLU A 30 15.02 -1.16 -1.69
N SER A 31 15.23 -0.86 -2.99
CA SER A 31 15.20 0.53 -3.44
C SER A 31 13.82 1.17 -3.24
N PRO A 32 13.73 2.46 -2.86
CA PRO A 32 12.45 3.15 -2.71
C PRO A 32 11.56 3.11 -3.97
N ALA A 33 12.16 3.10 -5.16
CA ALA A 33 11.44 3.02 -6.43
C ALA A 33 10.81 1.64 -6.64
N PHE A 34 11.53 0.57 -6.30
CA PHE A 34 10.98 -0.78 -6.32
C PHE A 34 9.86 -0.92 -5.28
N ALA A 35 10.07 -0.40 -4.06
CA ALA A 35 9.06 -0.43 -3.01
C ALA A 35 7.78 0.32 -3.42
N ALA A 36 7.91 1.49 -4.06
CA ALA A 36 6.78 2.26 -4.56
C ALA A 36 6.02 1.54 -5.68
N ARG A 37 6.74 0.88 -6.61
CA ARG A 37 6.12 0.03 -7.63
C ARG A 37 5.32 -1.10 -6.98
N GLN A 38 5.91 -1.81 -6.02
CA GLN A 38 5.24 -2.91 -5.33
C GLN A 38 4.00 -2.42 -4.59
N ALA A 39 4.09 -1.30 -3.87
CA ALA A 39 2.96 -0.69 -3.18
C ALA A 39 1.81 -0.36 -4.15
N ARG A 40 2.12 0.21 -5.32
CA ARG A 40 1.13 0.50 -6.37
C ARG A 40 0.47 -0.75 -6.95
N GLN A 41 1.21 -1.83 -7.14
CA GLN A 41 0.65 -3.10 -7.61
C GLN A 41 -0.31 -3.71 -6.57
N ILE A 42 0.08 -3.71 -5.30
CA ILE A 42 -0.78 -4.18 -4.20
C ILE A 42 -2.07 -3.34 -4.15
N VAL A 43 -1.97 -2.02 -4.25
CA VAL A 43 -3.14 -1.13 -4.29
C VAL A 43 -4.05 -1.48 -5.47
N GLN A 44 -3.51 -1.80 -6.65
CA GLN A 44 -4.32 -2.19 -7.81
C GLN A 44 -5.03 -3.54 -7.67
N GLU A 45 -4.47 -4.47 -6.90
CA GLU A 45 -4.85 -5.88 -6.95
C GLU A 45 -5.67 -6.37 -5.75
N GLU A 46 -5.48 -5.81 -4.54
CA GLU A 46 -6.15 -6.36 -3.34
C GLU A 46 -7.62 -5.97 -3.23
N GLY A 47 -7.99 -4.75 -3.59
CA GLY A 47 -9.37 -4.25 -3.64
C GLY A 47 -10.12 -4.16 -2.29
N ILE A 48 -9.57 -4.67 -1.19
CA ILE A 48 -10.16 -4.64 0.15
C ILE A 48 -9.16 -4.08 1.15
N GLY A 49 -9.61 -3.17 2.01
CA GLY A 49 -8.79 -2.64 3.10
C GLY A 49 -9.63 -2.20 4.28
N THR A 50 -9.01 -1.48 5.23
CA THR A 50 -9.70 -0.96 6.42
C THR A 50 -9.61 0.56 6.44
N LEU A 51 -10.76 1.22 6.32
CA LEU A 51 -10.87 2.67 6.47
C LEU A 51 -10.98 3.01 7.97
N ILE A 52 -10.10 3.90 8.41
CA ILE A 52 -9.97 4.35 9.79
C ILE A 52 -10.26 5.85 9.83
N THR A 53 -11.27 6.22 10.61
CA THR A 53 -11.71 7.61 10.84
C THR A 53 -11.64 7.96 12.31
N LEU A 54 -11.71 9.25 12.65
CA LEU A 54 -11.94 9.68 14.03
C LEU A 54 -13.44 9.79 14.28
N MET A 55 -13.91 9.23 15.38
CA MET A 55 -15.32 9.30 15.76
C MET A 55 -15.77 10.76 15.95
N ASP A 56 -16.81 11.15 15.21
CA ASP A 56 -17.50 12.42 15.44
C ASP A 56 -18.42 12.31 16.66
N ARG A 57 -18.37 13.32 17.51
CA ARG A 57 -19.23 13.46 18.68
C ARG A 57 -20.72 13.38 18.32
N SER A 58 -21.10 13.87 17.13
CA SER A 58 -22.50 13.81 16.67
C SER A 58 -22.98 12.39 16.34
N VAL A 59 -22.05 11.45 16.11
CA VAL A 59 -22.34 10.05 15.78
C VAL A 59 -22.37 9.18 17.04
N GLN A 60 -21.35 9.28 17.89
CA GLN A 60 -21.24 8.58 19.19
C GLN A 60 -20.44 9.43 20.20
N PRO A 61 -21.10 10.19 21.10
CA PRO A 61 -20.43 11.10 22.02
C PRO A 61 -19.40 10.44 22.96
N GLU A 62 -19.66 9.22 23.41
CA GLU A 62 -18.83 8.48 24.38
C GLU A 62 -17.48 8.07 23.80
N PHE A 63 -17.37 8.02 22.47
CA PHE A 63 -16.18 7.62 21.74
C PHE A 63 -15.56 8.74 20.93
N GLU A 64 -15.93 10.02 21.18
CA GLU A 64 -15.38 11.17 20.46
C GLU A 64 -13.85 11.10 20.35
N SER A 65 -13.32 11.36 19.16
CA SER A 65 -11.88 11.30 18.83
C SER A 65 -11.21 9.91 18.94
N MET A 66 -11.94 8.85 19.27
CA MET A 66 -11.41 7.49 19.15
C MET A 66 -11.31 7.07 17.67
N PRO A 67 -10.24 6.36 17.27
CA PRO A 67 -10.17 5.79 15.94
C PRO A 67 -11.22 4.69 15.78
N PHE A 68 -11.98 4.76 14.70
CA PHE A 68 -12.96 3.76 14.31
C PHE A 68 -12.55 3.18 12.95
N GLY A 69 -12.37 1.86 12.89
CA GLY A 69 -11.94 1.16 11.69
C GLY A 69 -12.95 0.12 11.22
N ILE A 70 -13.27 0.09 9.93
CA ILE A 70 -14.08 -0.97 9.31
C ILE A 70 -13.54 -1.33 7.94
N MET A 71 -13.84 -2.54 7.49
CA MET A 71 -13.47 -3.03 6.17
C MET A 71 -14.27 -2.30 5.08
N GLU A 72 -13.59 -1.89 4.01
CA GLU A 72 -14.20 -1.28 2.82
C GLU A 72 -13.65 -1.90 1.54
N TYR A 73 -14.51 -1.99 0.52
CA TYR A 73 -14.10 -2.22 -0.86
C TYR A 73 -13.53 -0.93 -1.46
N TYR A 74 -12.47 -1.07 -2.24
CA TYR A 74 -11.85 0.03 -2.96
C TYR A 74 -11.33 -0.41 -4.34
N ALA A 75 -11.08 0.54 -5.23
CA ALA A 75 -10.37 0.34 -6.48
C ALA A 75 -9.30 1.43 -6.68
N ASP A 76 -8.19 1.13 -7.37
CA ASP A 76 -7.21 2.16 -7.75
C ASP A 76 -7.81 3.06 -8.84
N THR A 77 -7.76 4.38 -8.62
CA THR A 77 -8.08 5.41 -9.63
C THR A 77 -7.12 5.38 -10.84
N GLY A 78 -6.00 4.67 -10.74
CA GLY A 78 -4.92 4.58 -11.72
C GLY A 78 -3.73 5.46 -11.35
N ALA A 79 -3.91 6.40 -10.43
CA ALA A 79 -2.87 7.30 -9.94
C ALA A 79 -2.43 6.97 -8.50
N GLY A 80 -3.00 5.95 -7.84
CA GLY A 80 -2.68 5.59 -6.46
C GLY A 80 -3.65 6.19 -5.43
N ASP A 81 -4.60 7.03 -5.86
CA ASP A 81 -5.76 7.39 -5.06
C ASP A 81 -6.77 6.24 -5.07
N LEU A 82 -7.56 6.12 -3.99
CA LEU A 82 -8.56 5.05 -3.87
C LEU A 82 -9.94 5.56 -4.24
N LEU A 83 -10.68 4.78 -5.02
CA LEU A 83 -12.10 4.92 -5.25
C LEU A 83 -12.85 3.96 -4.33
N LEU A 84 -13.76 4.49 -3.50
CA LEU A 84 -14.56 3.72 -2.55
C LEU A 84 -16.05 3.83 -2.91
N LEU A 85 -16.82 2.79 -2.57
CA LEU A 85 -18.28 2.77 -2.68
C LEU A 85 -18.86 2.58 -1.28
N MET A 86 -19.44 3.64 -0.72
CA MET A 86 -19.84 3.68 0.69
C MET A 86 -21.26 4.21 0.83
N SER A 87 -21.95 3.76 1.88
CA SER A 87 -23.30 4.22 2.21
C SER A 87 -23.25 5.43 3.14
N ASP A 88 -24.14 6.40 2.92
CA ASP A 88 -24.26 7.59 3.77
C ASP A 88 -24.68 7.24 5.22
N LEU A 89 -25.16 6.02 5.49
CA LEU A 89 -25.47 5.51 6.83
C LEU A 89 -24.22 5.04 7.61
N GLN A 90 -23.14 4.72 6.91
CA GLN A 90 -21.92 4.22 7.54
C GLN A 90 -21.34 5.25 8.51
N VAL A 91 -20.82 4.76 9.65
CA VAL A 91 -20.16 5.61 10.66
C VAL A 91 -18.95 6.34 10.06
N ASN A 92 -18.15 5.66 9.24
CA ASN A 92 -16.99 6.25 8.58
C ASN A 92 -17.35 7.43 7.68
N VAL A 93 -18.42 7.33 6.88
CA VAL A 93 -18.87 8.44 6.03
C VAL A 93 -19.28 9.64 6.87
N ARG A 94 -20.10 9.41 7.91
CA ARG A 94 -20.55 10.48 8.82
C ARG A 94 -19.39 11.14 9.56
N ASN A 95 -18.44 10.35 10.05
CA ASN A 95 -17.20 10.85 10.66
C ASN A 95 -16.39 11.71 9.68
N ALA A 96 -16.20 11.23 8.45
CA ALA A 96 -15.39 11.89 7.44
C ALA A 96 -15.97 13.22 6.94
N VAL A 97 -17.28 13.46 7.10
CA VAL A 97 -17.89 14.78 6.86
C VAL A 97 -17.26 15.85 7.77
N LYS A 98 -17.00 15.51 9.04
CA LYS A 98 -16.39 16.43 10.00
C LYS A 98 -14.86 16.38 9.97
N PHE A 99 -14.30 15.18 9.84
CA PHE A 99 -12.87 14.92 9.87
C PHE A 99 -12.44 14.22 8.57
N PRO A 100 -12.21 14.98 7.48
CA PRO A 100 -11.97 14.38 6.16
C PRO A 100 -10.60 13.72 6.03
N PHE A 101 -9.66 13.97 6.97
CA PHE A 101 -8.38 13.28 7.01
C PHE A 101 -8.55 11.89 7.63
N VAL A 102 -8.26 10.87 6.83
CA VAL A 102 -8.49 9.47 7.19
C VAL A 102 -7.24 8.64 6.91
N SER A 103 -7.18 7.45 7.51
CA SER A 103 -6.17 6.44 7.19
C SER A 103 -6.85 5.22 6.57
N PHE A 104 -6.16 4.54 5.65
CA PHE A 104 -6.64 3.35 4.98
C PHE A 104 -5.56 2.29 4.98
N SER A 105 -5.78 1.20 5.73
CA SER A 105 -4.82 0.11 5.85
C SER A 105 -5.10 -0.96 4.81
N ILE A 106 -4.06 -1.39 4.10
CA ILE A 106 -4.10 -2.50 3.15
C ILE A 106 -3.09 -3.55 3.59
N LYS A 107 -3.51 -4.80 3.61
CA LYS A 107 -2.64 -5.97 3.73
C LYS A 107 -2.86 -6.83 2.51
N VAL A 108 -1.81 -7.52 2.06
CA VAL A 108 -2.02 -8.51 1.00
C VAL A 108 -2.83 -9.69 1.53
N SER A 109 -3.72 -10.21 0.69
CA SER A 109 -4.54 -11.37 0.98
C SER A 109 -3.75 -12.68 0.88
N ASP A 110 -4.27 -13.76 1.46
CA ASP A 110 -3.62 -15.07 1.41
C ASP A 110 -3.47 -15.63 -0.01
N LYS A 111 -4.30 -15.14 -0.95
CA LYS A 111 -4.28 -15.51 -2.37
C LYS A 111 -3.46 -14.56 -3.24
N SER A 112 -2.91 -13.49 -2.64
CA SER A 112 -2.14 -12.50 -3.36
C SER A 112 -0.83 -13.08 -3.88
N LYS A 113 -0.45 -12.70 -5.11
CA LYS A 113 0.87 -13.00 -5.66
C LYS A 113 2.00 -12.24 -4.96
N HIS A 114 1.64 -11.21 -4.19
CA HIS A 114 2.57 -10.40 -3.40
C HIS A 114 2.85 -10.98 -2.01
N ARG A 115 2.22 -12.12 -1.67
CA ARG A 115 2.51 -12.87 -0.45
C ARG A 115 3.96 -13.36 -0.48
N ASN A 116 4.73 -12.99 0.52
CA ASN A 116 6.16 -13.30 0.62
C ASN A 116 6.49 -14.27 1.78
N GLY A 117 5.53 -14.53 2.67
CA GLY A 117 5.73 -15.29 3.89
C GLY A 117 4.55 -16.15 4.29
N GLN A 118 4.76 -17.00 5.30
CA GLN A 118 3.71 -17.86 5.83
C GLN A 118 2.77 -17.09 6.75
N TYR A 119 3.30 -16.12 7.49
CA TYR A 119 2.55 -15.35 8.48
C TYR A 119 2.14 -13.99 7.94
N ALA A 120 0.97 -13.50 8.39
CA ALA A 120 0.45 -12.19 7.96
C ALA A 120 1.41 -11.02 8.22
N VAL A 121 2.26 -11.11 9.26
CA VAL A 121 3.25 -10.07 9.62
C VAL A 121 4.48 -10.08 8.71
N GLU A 122 4.73 -11.17 7.98
CA GLU A 122 5.81 -11.24 7.00
C GLU A 122 5.40 -10.55 5.71
N ASN A 123 4.10 -10.55 5.42
CA ASN A 123 3.56 -10.08 4.17
C ASN A 123 3.52 -8.54 4.03
N PRO A 124 3.60 -8.03 2.79
CA PRO A 124 3.49 -6.61 2.52
C PRO A 124 2.20 -6.01 3.07
N ARG A 125 2.33 -4.84 3.68
CA ARG A 125 1.22 -4.07 4.23
C ARG A 125 1.56 -2.60 4.23
N MET A 126 0.54 -1.78 4.15
CA MET A 126 0.72 -0.33 4.10
C MET A 126 -0.45 0.41 4.73
N THR A 127 -0.19 1.62 5.17
CA THR A 127 -1.21 2.58 5.58
C THR A 127 -1.12 3.79 4.66
N LEU A 128 -2.19 4.02 3.91
CA LEU A 128 -2.41 5.22 3.11
C LEU A 128 -3.10 6.26 3.99
N MET A 129 -2.72 7.53 3.85
CA MET A 129 -3.30 8.65 4.58
C MET A 129 -3.66 9.74 3.59
N GLY A 130 -4.79 10.40 3.83
CA GLY A 130 -5.28 11.37 2.86
C GLY A 130 -6.61 11.98 3.22
N LYS A 131 -7.18 12.71 2.26
CA LYS A 131 -8.50 13.31 2.39
C LYS A 131 -9.55 12.51 1.64
N LEU A 132 -10.66 12.22 2.31
CA LEU A 132 -11.81 11.60 1.68
C LEU A 132 -12.73 12.67 1.09
N HIS A 133 -13.09 12.51 -0.19
CA HIS A 133 -13.97 13.41 -0.91
C HIS A 133 -15.12 12.63 -1.54
N ARG A 134 -16.35 13.17 -1.47
CA ARG A 134 -17.45 12.63 -2.26
C ARG A 134 -17.22 12.93 -3.74
N LEU A 135 -17.39 11.91 -4.57
CA LEU A 135 -17.23 12.04 -6.02
C LEU A 135 -18.46 12.76 -6.61
N PRO A 136 -18.29 13.72 -7.54
CA PRO A 136 -19.42 14.38 -8.19
C PRO A 136 -20.14 13.42 -9.15
N GLY A 137 -21.44 13.62 -9.34
CA GLY A 137 -22.29 12.79 -10.20
C GLY A 137 -21.81 12.61 -11.64
N SER A 138 -21.10 13.60 -12.19
CA SER A 138 -20.52 13.55 -13.54
C SER A 138 -19.47 12.46 -13.72
N GLU A 139 -18.84 12.00 -12.65
CA GLU A 139 -17.77 10.99 -12.69
C GLU A 139 -18.27 9.56 -12.42
N TYR A 140 -19.56 9.40 -12.06
CA TYR A 140 -20.13 8.09 -11.70
C TYR A 140 -20.01 7.02 -12.78
N PRO A 141 -20.19 7.31 -14.09
CA PRO A 141 -20.02 6.29 -15.11
C PRO A 141 -18.60 5.69 -15.11
N SER A 142 -17.57 6.54 -15.05
CA SER A 142 -16.17 6.08 -15.01
C SER A 142 -15.84 5.36 -13.69
N ALA A 143 -16.36 5.87 -12.57
CA ALA A 143 -16.22 5.22 -11.27
C ALA A 143 -16.87 3.83 -11.26
N TYR A 144 -18.06 3.70 -11.82
CA TYR A 144 -18.77 2.42 -11.93
C TYR A 144 -17.96 1.40 -12.74
N ASP A 145 -17.47 1.77 -13.91
CA ASP A 145 -16.71 0.85 -14.77
C ASP A 145 -15.44 0.37 -14.07
N ARG A 146 -14.72 1.29 -13.42
CA ARG A 146 -13.49 0.99 -12.69
C ARG A 146 -13.74 0.14 -11.45
N PHE A 147 -14.74 0.50 -10.65
CA PHE A 147 -15.03 -0.19 -9.40
C PHE A 147 -15.54 -1.61 -9.66
N THR A 148 -16.44 -1.79 -10.63
CA THR A 148 -16.99 -3.12 -10.96
C THR A 148 -16.03 -4.02 -11.72
N ALA A 149 -14.97 -3.46 -12.32
CA ALA A 149 -13.86 -4.25 -12.86
C ALA A 149 -13.05 -4.95 -11.75
N VAL A 150 -12.90 -4.30 -10.58
CA VAL A 150 -12.23 -4.88 -9.40
C VAL A 150 -13.21 -5.72 -8.57
N HIS A 151 -14.46 -5.27 -8.45
CA HIS A 151 -15.51 -5.88 -7.64
C HIS A 151 -16.73 -6.30 -8.50
N PRO A 152 -16.68 -7.44 -9.21
CA PRO A 152 -17.77 -7.88 -10.08
C PRO A 152 -19.10 -8.15 -9.36
N ASP A 153 -19.06 -8.39 -8.05
CA ASP A 153 -20.22 -8.53 -7.16
C ASP A 153 -20.95 -7.19 -6.91
N SER A 154 -20.30 -6.07 -7.24
CA SER A 154 -20.81 -4.70 -7.06
C SER A 154 -21.52 -4.13 -8.29
N ARG A 155 -21.99 -4.98 -9.23
CA ARG A 155 -22.76 -4.52 -10.42
C ARG A 155 -24.07 -3.79 -10.10
N TRP A 156 -24.53 -3.89 -8.86
CA TRP A 156 -25.65 -3.13 -8.33
C TRP A 156 -25.30 -1.67 -8.02
N ALA A 157 -24.02 -1.29 -8.05
CA ALA A 157 -23.56 0.05 -7.72
C ALA A 157 -24.20 1.14 -8.60
N PRO A 158 -24.36 2.38 -8.09
CA PRO A 158 -24.94 3.47 -8.86
C PRO A 158 -24.12 3.78 -10.12
N LYS A 159 -24.83 4.04 -11.22
CA LYS A 159 -24.24 4.55 -12.48
C LYS A 159 -24.40 6.06 -12.63
N ASN A 160 -25.26 6.67 -11.82
CA ASN A 160 -25.48 8.10 -11.76
C ASN A 160 -25.82 8.49 -10.31
N GLU A 161 -25.73 9.78 -10.02
CA GLU A 161 -25.95 10.29 -8.67
C GLU A 161 -27.40 10.12 -8.21
N SER A 162 -28.37 10.21 -9.10
CA SER A 162 -29.79 10.20 -8.72
C SER A 162 -30.32 8.81 -8.39
N SER A 163 -29.67 7.74 -8.83
CA SER A 163 -30.23 6.38 -8.75
C SER A 163 -29.86 5.61 -7.49
N GLY A 164 -28.83 6.00 -6.73
CA GLY A 164 -28.32 5.25 -5.56
C GLY A 164 -27.75 3.86 -5.88
N GLY A 165 -28.12 3.26 -7.00
CA GLY A 165 -27.83 1.87 -7.36
C GLY A 165 -29.04 0.98 -7.07
N GLY A 166 -28.81 -0.31 -6.87
CA GLY A 166 -29.81 -1.25 -6.33
C GLY A 166 -30.18 -0.98 -4.87
N PHE A 167 -29.40 -0.15 -4.16
CA PHE A 167 -29.60 0.27 -2.78
C PHE A 167 -29.52 1.80 -2.71
N HIS A 168 -30.46 2.47 -2.03
CA HIS A 168 -30.75 3.89 -2.27
C HIS A 168 -29.70 4.92 -1.78
N ASP A 169 -28.71 4.53 -0.99
CA ASP A 169 -27.84 5.45 -0.23
C ASP A 169 -26.33 5.28 -0.48
N PHE A 170 -25.94 4.46 -1.47
CA PHE A 170 -24.53 4.29 -1.82
C PHE A 170 -24.01 5.39 -2.75
N ARG A 171 -22.79 5.84 -2.48
CA ARG A 171 -22.10 6.93 -3.17
C ARG A 171 -20.64 6.57 -3.40
N TYR A 172 -20.07 7.09 -4.48
CA TYR A 172 -18.62 7.01 -4.68
C TYR A 172 -17.90 8.10 -3.90
N TYR A 173 -16.75 7.72 -3.35
CA TYR A 173 -15.83 8.61 -2.69
C TYR A 173 -14.41 8.37 -3.23
N THR A 174 -13.58 9.40 -3.18
CA THR A 174 -12.16 9.28 -3.50
C THR A 174 -11.34 9.62 -2.27
N LEU A 175 -10.45 8.71 -1.88
CA LEU A 175 -9.38 9.01 -0.94
C LEU A 175 -8.20 9.56 -1.74
N LYS A 176 -7.96 10.87 -1.62
CA LYS A 176 -6.79 11.56 -2.15
C LYS A 176 -5.61 11.30 -1.25
N VAL A 177 -4.73 10.38 -1.66
CA VAL A 177 -3.58 9.94 -0.87
C VAL A 177 -2.54 11.06 -0.88
N SER A 178 -1.98 11.35 0.30
CA SER A 178 -0.92 12.34 0.49
C SER A 178 0.13 11.89 1.52
N GLY A 179 -0.06 10.72 2.13
CA GLY A 179 0.91 10.08 3.00
C GLY A 179 0.82 8.57 2.86
N LEU A 180 1.95 7.89 2.95
CA LEU A 180 2.03 6.44 2.82
C LEU A 180 3.15 5.88 3.69
N TYR A 181 2.81 4.93 4.55
CA TYR A 181 3.78 4.14 5.31
C TYR A 181 3.72 2.69 4.84
N VAL A 182 4.86 2.14 4.41
CA VAL A 182 4.97 0.84 3.76
C VAL A 182 5.85 -0.10 4.58
N ILE A 183 5.42 -1.35 4.66
CA ILE A 183 6.20 -2.48 5.16
C ILE A 183 6.12 -3.55 4.07
N ASN A 184 7.17 -3.73 3.27
CA ASN A 184 7.17 -4.70 2.15
C ASN A 184 7.57 -6.13 2.56
N GLY A 185 7.93 -6.32 3.82
CA GLY A 185 8.31 -7.63 4.30
C GLY A 185 8.81 -7.63 5.73
N PHE A 186 9.35 -8.76 6.16
CA PHE A 186 10.03 -8.91 7.43
C PHE A 186 11.51 -9.22 7.22
N GLY A 187 12.40 -8.52 7.92
CA GLY A 187 13.86 -8.64 7.78
C GLY A 187 14.51 -7.39 7.16
N GLY A 188 15.81 -7.22 7.38
CA GLY A 188 16.53 -5.95 7.10
C GLY A 188 16.75 -5.59 5.63
N ALA A 189 16.37 -6.45 4.68
CA ALA A 189 16.45 -6.17 3.25
C ALA A 189 15.21 -5.46 2.70
N HIS A 190 14.07 -5.54 3.40
CA HIS A 190 12.79 -5.03 2.92
C HIS A 190 12.60 -3.56 3.28
N TYR A 191 11.94 -2.83 2.39
CA TYR A 191 11.58 -1.44 2.65
C TYR A 191 10.58 -1.33 3.80
N VAL A 192 10.94 -0.57 4.83
CA VAL A 192 10.08 -0.22 5.96
C VAL A 192 10.18 1.28 6.23
N GLY A 193 9.13 2.04 5.90
CA GLY A 193 9.18 3.48 6.15
C GLY A 193 8.14 4.32 5.43
N TRP A 194 8.34 5.63 5.56
CA TRP A 194 7.56 6.66 4.91
C TRP A 194 7.94 6.77 3.43
N MET A 195 6.97 6.52 2.56
CA MET A 195 7.15 6.63 1.13
C MET A 195 6.99 8.08 0.67
N ASN A 196 7.83 8.51 -0.26
CA ASN A 196 7.68 9.79 -0.92
C ASN A 196 6.41 9.82 -1.78
N GLU A 197 5.53 10.78 -1.52
CA GLU A 197 4.25 10.96 -2.22
C GLU A 197 4.43 11.10 -3.74
N THR A 198 5.35 11.97 -4.18
CA THR A 198 5.61 12.20 -5.60
C THR A 198 6.09 10.93 -6.30
N LEU A 199 6.90 10.12 -5.62
CA LEU A 199 7.33 8.83 -6.13
C LEU A 199 6.14 7.89 -6.28
N TYR A 200 5.31 7.72 -5.24
CA TYR A 200 4.13 6.83 -5.26
C TYR A 200 3.13 7.17 -6.37
N HIS A 201 2.89 8.46 -6.62
CA HIS A 201 2.00 8.93 -7.68
C HIS A 201 2.65 8.97 -9.08
N SER A 202 3.94 8.59 -9.20
CA SER A 202 4.63 8.65 -10.49
C SER A 202 4.03 7.66 -11.51
N PRO A 203 3.66 8.14 -12.72
CA PRO A 203 2.96 7.32 -13.72
C PRO A 203 3.84 6.21 -14.31
N HIS A 204 5.16 6.32 -14.18
CA HIS A 204 6.12 5.37 -14.75
C HIS A 204 6.35 4.15 -13.85
N LEU A 205 5.83 4.12 -12.62
CA LEU A 205 6.09 3.02 -11.68
C LEU A 205 5.56 1.68 -12.17
N ILE A 206 4.46 1.65 -12.92
CA ILE A 206 3.75 0.42 -13.31
C ILE A 206 4.19 -0.08 -14.70
N GLN A 207 5.14 0.60 -15.33
CA GLN A 207 5.67 0.21 -16.65
C GLN A 207 6.93 -0.65 -16.50
N GLY A 208 6.86 -1.89 -16.99
CA GLY A 208 8.00 -2.80 -17.13
C GLY A 208 7.97 -4.01 -16.18
N PRO A 209 8.69 -5.10 -16.51
CA PRO A 209 8.82 -6.25 -15.63
C PRO A 209 9.47 -5.83 -14.30
N LEU A 210 9.09 -6.50 -13.21
CA LEU A 210 9.90 -6.52 -12.00
C LEU A 210 11.25 -7.07 -12.45
N LEU A 211 12.29 -6.23 -12.49
CA LEU A 211 13.62 -6.78 -12.39
C LEU A 211 13.58 -7.48 -11.04
N THR A 212 13.59 -8.81 -11.07
CA THR A 212 14.16 -9.56 -9.97
C THR A 212 15.58 -9.05 -9.89
N GLU A 213 15.81 -7.98 -9.13
CA GLU A 213 17.02 -7.93 -8.34
C GLU A 213 16.90 -9.17 -7.47
N GLN A 214 17.49 -10.25 -7.99
CA GLN A 214 17.70 -11.44 -7.22
C GLN A 214 18.34 -10.94 -5.93
N VAL A 215 17.63 -11.15 -4.84
CA VAL A 215 18.27 -11.25 -3.54
C VAL A 215 19.25 -12.40 -3.73
N VAL A 216 20.51 -12.06 -4.03
CA VAL A 216 21.63 -13.00 -4.15
C VAL A 216 21.94 -13.53 -2.77
#